data_AF-A0A7S2HAI1-F1
#
_entry.id   AF-A0A7S2HAI1-F1
#
_cell.length_a   1.000
_cell.length_b   1.000
_cell.length_c   1.000
_cell.angle_alpha   90.00
_cell.angle_beta   90.00
_cell.angle_gamma   90.00
#
_symmetry.space_group_name_H-M   'P 1'
#
loop_
_entity.id
_entity.type
_entity.pdbx_description
1 polymer ?
#
loop_
_entity_poly.entity_id
_entity_poly.type
_entity_poly.pdbx_seq_one_letter_code
_entity_poly.pdbx_strand_id
1 'polypeptide(L)'
;MSAPKQIPPLPGSQVLTRSLLSCITGSLSVIASSGIIYLILSDWKNKISRVRNRILLGLSIFDFILSTALALTTIPVPKGTRNAAWAMGNSASCTTQGFFIQLGFAAILYNGSLAIYYLLTIHYRKQDRWIRQKLEIFLHVIPICFGLLTATIS
;
A
#
# COMPACT_ATOMS: atom_id res chain seq x y z
N MET A 1 -21.13 -16.59 -22.27
CA MET A 1 -19.74 -16.75 -21.79
C MET A 1 -18.81 -16.44 -22.95
N SER A 2 -18.45 -15.18 -23.12
CA SER A 2 -17.52 -14.76 -24.17
C SER A 2 -16.10 -15.16 -23.75
N ALA A 3 -15.41 -15.92 -24.60
CA ALA A 3 -14.02 -16.29 -24.40
C ALA A 3 -13.17 -15.04 -24.10
N PRO A 4 -12.20 -15.09 -23.15
CA PRO A 4 -11.33 -13.96 -22.90
C PRO A 4 -10.56 -13.64 -24.17
N LYS A 5 -10.81 -12.44 -24.73
CA LYS A 5 -10.16 -11.91 -25.93
C LYS A 5 -8.64 -11.97 -25.71
N GLN A 6 -7.95 -12.84 -26.44
CA GLN A 6 -6.50 -12.99 -26.35
C GLN A 6 -5.84 -11.66 -26.71
N ILE A 7 -5.21 -11.03 -25.70
CA ILE A 7 -4.45 -9.80 -25.87
C ILE A 7 -3.21 -10.15 -26.72
N PRO A 8 -2.93 -9.42 -27.81
CA PRO A 8 -1.74 -9.67 -28.63
C PRO A 8 -0.47 -9.57 -27.76
N PRO A 9 0.56 -10.39 -28.04
CA PRO A 9 1.80 -10.34 -27.28
C PRO A 9 2.42 -8.95 -27.37
N LEU A 10 2.71 -8.35 -26.21
CA LEU A 10 3.39 -7.05 -26.15
C LEU A 10 4.85 -7.23 -26.58
N PRO A 11 5.42 -6.28 -27.35
CA PRO A 11 6.85 -6.32 -27.66
C PRO A 11 7.67 -6.26 -26.37
N GLY A 12 8.78 -7.00 -26.32
CA GLY A 12 9.59 -7.21 -25.12
C GLY A 12 10.05 -5.90 -24.42
N SER A 13 10.20 -4.81 -25.17
CA SER A 13 10.54 -3.49 -24.61
C SER A 13 9.43 -2.96 -23.70
N GLN A 14 8.15 -3.11 -24.07
CA GLN A 14 7.02 -2.56 -23.31
C GLN A 14 6.82 -3.25 -21.97
N VAL A 15 7.01 -4.57 -21.92
CA VAL A 15 6.95 -5.33 -20.66
C VAL A 15 8.13 -4.98 -19.74
N LEU A 16 9.32 -4.76 -20.29
CA LEU A 16 10.49 -4.35 -19.52
C LEU A 16 10.35 -2.93 -18.96
N THR A 17 9.88 -1.97 -19.76
CA THR A 17 9.68 -0.59 -19.33
C THR A 17 8.69 -0.49 -18.18
N ARG A 18 7.58 -1.25 -18.23
CA ARG A 18 6.59 -1.29 -17.14
C ARG A 18 7.19 -1.82 -15.85
N SER A 19 7.95 -2.92 -15.91
CA SER A 19 8.59 -3.48 -14.74
C SER A 19 9.62 -2.53 -14.14
N LEU A 20 10.46 -1.90 -14.98
CA LEU A 20 11.44 -0.91 -14.52
C LEU A 20 10.79 0.32 -13.88
N LEU A 21 9.70 0.82 -14.47
CA LEU A 21 8.95 1.95 -13.92
C LEU A 21 8.43 1.64 -12.52
N SER A 22 7.79 0.47 -12.35
CA SER A 22 7.30 0.02 -11.05
C SER A 22 8.43 -0.18 -10.02
N CYS A 23 9.58 -0.68 -10.44
CA CYS A 23 10.75 -0.82 -9.57
C CYS A 23 11.30 0.53 -9.09
N ILE A 24 11.44 1.52 -9.97
CA ILE A 24 11.98 2.84 -9.61
C ILE A 24 11.02 3.56 -8.66
N THR A 25 9.72 3.59 -8.99
CA THR A 25 8.69 4.22 -8.14
C THR A 25 8.58 3.51 -6.79
N GLY A 26 8.59 2.17 -6.79
CA GLY A 26 8.54 1.37 -5.57
C GLY A 26 9.77 1.58 -4.68
N SER A 27 10.97 1.64 -5.25
CA SER A 27 12.21 1.86 -4.50
C SER A 27 12.24 3.24 -3.84
N LEU A 28 11.81 4.28 -4.56
CA LEU A 28 11.74 5.63 -4.01
C LEU A 28 10.73 5.72 -2.85
N SER A 29 9.56 5.09 -3.00
CA SER A 29 8.55 5.01 -1.95
C SER A 29 9.07 4.23 -0.74
N VAL A 30 9.77 3.11 -0.93
CA VAL A 30 10.37 2.34 0.17
C VAL A 30 11.36 3.19 0.97
N ILE A 31 12.23 3.95 0.31
CA ILE A 31 13.20 4.83 1.00
C ILE A 31 12.46 5.92 1.78
N ALA A 32 11.48 6.58 1.16
CA ALA A 32 10.70 7.64 1.81
C ALA A 32 9.91 7.11 3.02
N SER A 33 9.20 6.00 2.86
CA SER A 33 8.42 5.36 3.92
C SER A 33 9.31 4.81 5.04
N SER A 34 10.45 4.21 4.71
CA SER A 34 11.43 3.76 5.71
C SER A 34 12.01 4.94 6.49
N GLY A 35 12.27 6.08 5.84
CA GLY A 35 12.70 7.31 6.50
C GLY A 35 11.66 7.83 7.49
N ILE A 36 10.37 7.86 7.12
CA ILE A 36 9.28 8.27 8.01
C ILE A 36 9.18 7.32 9.21
N ILE A 37 9.23 6.00 8.98
CA ILE A 37 9.20 5.01 10.05
C ILE A 37 10.39 5.24 10.99
N TYR A 38 11.60 5.38 10.47
CA TYR A 38 12.80 5.62 11.29
C TYR A 38 12.69 6.90 12.12
N LEU A 39 12.18 8.00 11.54
CA LEU A 39 11.98 9.27 12.25
C LEU A 39 10.93 9.16 13.37
N ILE A 40 9.92 8.30 13.22
CA ILE A 40 8.92 8.04 14.27
C ILE A 40 9.51 7.13 15.36
N LEU A 41 10.27 6.10 14.95
CA LEU A 41 10.95 5.17 15.85
C LEU A 41 12.03 5.86 16.71
N SER A 42 12.77 6.82 16.15
CA SER A 42 13.87 7.51 16.83
C SER A 42 13.44 8.19 18.13
N ASP A 43 12.20 8.71 18.19
CA ASP A 43 11.60 9.29 19.40
C ASP A 43 10.26 8.63 19.72
N TRP A 44 10.22 7.29 19.69
CA TRP A 44 8.98 6.51 19.84
C TRP A 44 8.09 7.02 20.98
N LYS A 45 8.66 7.23 22.17
CA LYS A 45 7.92 7.65 23.38
C LYS A 45 7.16 8.97 23.21
N ASN A 46 7.76 9.95 22.55
CA ASN A 46 7.17 11.28 22.38
C ASN A 46 6.34 11.37 21.11
N LYS A 47 6.82 10.76 20.01
CA LYS A 47 6.19 10.85 18.70
C LYS A 47 4.96 9.97 18.58
N ILE A 48 4.96 8.76 19.13
CA ILE A 48 3.79 7.87 19.04
C ILE A 48 2.62 8.31 19.91
N SER A 49 2.81 9.28 20.81
CA SER A 49 1.72 9.85 21.61
C SER A 49 0.73 10.65 20.73
N ARG A 50 1.19 11.18 19.59
CA ARG A 50 0.36 11.99 18.68
C ARG A 50 -0.41 11.11 17.70
N VAL A 51 -1.73 11.33 17.61
CA VAL A 51 -2.64 10.60 16.70
C VAL A 51 -2.14 10.65 15.25
N ARG A 52 -1.75 11.83 14.78
CA ARG A 52 -1.16 12.02 13.45
C ARG A 52 -0.03 11.06 13.14
N ASN A 53 0.90 10.89 14.09
CA ASN A 53 2.09 10.07 13.88
C ASN A 53 1.73 8.58 13.86
N ARG A 54 0.68 8.15 14.57
CA ARG A 54 0.15 6.77 14.49
C ARG A 54 -0.49 6.50 13.13
N ILE A 55 -1.28 7.44 12.61
CA ILE A 55 -1.88 7.36 11.27
C ILE A 55 -0.78 7.31 10.21
N LEU A 56 0.23 8.17 10.30
CA LEU A 56 1.39 8.18 9.41
C LEU A 56 2.19 6.86 9.48
N LEU A 57 2.36 6.29 10.66
CA LEU A 57 3.03 5.00 10.82
C LEU A 57 2.23 3.87 10.14
N GLY A 58 0.91 3.84 10.31
CA GLY A 58 0.03 2.92 9.59
C GLY A 58 0.16 3.09 8.07
N LEU A 59 0.06 4.32 7.59
CA LEU A 59 0.24 4.65 6.18
C LEU A 59 1.56 4.12 5.62
N SER A 60 2.69 4.42 6.27
CA SER A 60 4.02 4.00 5.80
C SER A 60 4.22 2.48 5.85
N ILE A 61 3.60 1.76 6.78
CA ILE A 61 3.65 0.29 6.81
C ILE A 61 2.92 -0.30 5.60
N PHE A 62 1.70 0.15 5.32
CA PHE A 62 0.95 -0.34 4.16
C PHE A 62 1.60 0.07 2.83
N ASP A 63 2.18 1.28 2.76
CA ASP A 63 2.93 1.76 1.60
C ASP A 63 4.19 0.91 1.34
N PHE A 64 4.92 0.54 2.40
CA PHE A 64 6.07 -0.36 2.30
C PHE A 64 5.69 -1.75 1.78
N ILE A 65 4.58 -2.32 2.29
CA ILE A 65 4.07 -3.63 1.86
C ILE A 65 3.67 -3.57 0.38
N LEU A 66 2.91 -2.54 -0.01
CA LEU A 66 2.48 -2.33 -1.40
C LEU A 66 3.69 -2.18 -2.33
N SER A 67 4.65 -1.33 -1.98
CA SER A 67 5.84 -1.11 -2.80
C SER A 67 6.70 -2.37 -2.93
N THR A 68 6.78 -3.21 -1.90
CA THR A 68 7.45 -4.51 -1.99
C THR A 68 6.70 -5.45 -2.94
N ALA A 69 5.37 -5.52 -2.84
CA ALA A 69 4.53 -6.33 -3.71
C ALA A 69 4.59 -5.87 -5.18
N LEU A 70 4.65 -4.56 -5.41
CA LEU A 70 4.82 -3.95 -6.73
C LEU A 70 6.23 -4.15 -7.29
N ALA A 71 7.27 -4.08 -6.46
CA ALA A 71 8.66 -4.33 -6.89
C ALA A 71 8.87 -5.78 -7.37
N LEU A 72 8.15 -6.72 -6.78
CA LEU A 72 8.10 -8.11 -7.26
C LEU A 72 7.51 -8.23 -8.68
N THR A 73 6.78 -7.21 -9.17
CA THR A 73 6.20 -7.09 -10.52
C THR A 73 5.68 -8.42 -11.07
N THR A 74 6.42 -9.05 -11.98
CA THR A 74 6.06 -10.27 -12.70
C THR A 74 6.85 -11.50 -12.26
N ILE A 75 7.72 -11.39 -11.25
CA ILE A 75 8.52 -12.49 -10.70
C ILE A 75 7.65 -13.63 -10.13
N PRO A 76 6.61 -13.37 -9.31
CA PRO A 76 5.82 -14.44 -8.70
C PRO A 76 4.80 -15.08 -9.65
N VAL A 77 4.70 -14.61 -10.89
CA VAL A 77 3.82 -15.15 -11.92
C VAL A 77 4.28 -16.56 -12.32
N PRO A 78 3.36 -17.51 -12.59
CA PRO A 78 3.72 -18.86 -13.02
C PRO A 78 4.59 -18.87 -14.28
N LYS A 79 5.58 -19.77 -14.29
CA LYS A 79 6.44 -20.02 -15.45
C LYS A 79 5.59 -20.31 -16.69
N GLY A 80 5.89 -19.65 -17.80
CA GLY A 80 5.18 -19.83 -19.08
C GLY A 80 4.00 -18.88 -19.33
N THR A 81 3.73 -17.93 -18.43
CA THR A 81 2.69 -16.90 -18.63
C THR A 81 3.13 -15.88 -19.70
N ARG A 82 2.32 -15.70 -20.75
CA ARG A 82 2.59 -14.69 -21.79
C ARG A 82 2.49 -13.27 -21.21
N ASN A 83 3.35 -12.35 -21.67
CA ASN A 83 3.46 -10.96 -21.20
C ASN A 83 3.98 -10.76 -19.76
N ALA A 84 4.60 -11.77 -19.15
CA ALA A 84 5.26 -11.64 -17.85
C ALA A 84 6.79 -11.65 -18.01
N ALA A 85 7.48 -10.59 -17.58
CA ALA A 85 8.94 -10.56 -17.56
C ALA A 85 9.47 -11.36 -16.36
N TRP A 86 10.48 -12.19 -16.54
CA TRP A 86 11.13 -12.93 -15.43
C TRP A 86 10.17 -13.77 -14.55
N ALA A 87 9.12 -14.35 -15.16
CA ALA A 87 8.17 -15.23 -14.46
C ALA A 87 8.88 -16.50 -13.96
N MET A 88 9.14 -16.57 -12.65
CA MET A 88 9.81 -17.70 -11.99
C MET A 88 8.97 -18.33 -10.88
N GLY A 89 7.81 -17.75 -10.57
CA GLY A 89 6.95 -18.15 -9.47
C GLY A 89 5.95 -19.26 -9.81
N ASN A 90 4.94 -19.36 -8.96
CA ASN A 90 3.85 -20.32 -9.04
C ASN A 90 2.50 -19.62 -8.76
N SER A 91 1.38 -20.31 -8.96
CA SER A 91 0.05 -19.72 -8.79
C SER A 91 -0.18 -19.18 -7.37
N ALA A 92 0.36 -19.86 -6.34
CA ALA A 92 0.22 -19.42 -4.95
C ALA A 92 0.97 -18.11 -4.67
N SER A 93 2.19 -17.94 -5.19
CA SER A 93 2.94 -16.68 -5.10
C SER A 93 2.22 -15.55 -5.83
N CYS A 94 1.59 -15.84 -6.98
CA CYS A 94 0.80 -14.87 -7.73
C CYS A 94 -0.44 -14.41 -6.95
N THR A 95 -1.19 -15.33 -6.34
CA THR A 95 -2.34 -15.00 -5.47
C THR A 95 -1.90 -14.19 -4.25
N THR A 96 -0.78 -14.58 -3.64
CA THR A 96 -0.21 -13.88 -2.49
C THR A 96 0.21 -12.45 -2.85
N GLN A 97 0.84 -12.24 -4.01
CA GLN A 97 1.18 -10.90 -4.50
C GLN A 97 -0.09 -10.06 -4.72
N GLY A 98 -1.12 -10.62 -5.35
CA GLY A 98 -2.41 -9.94 -5.55
C GLY A 98 -3.04 -9.50 -4.24
N PHE A 99 -3.04 -10.36 -3.23
CA PHE A 99 -3.51 -10.04 -1.88
C PHE A 99 -2.78 -8.83 -1.27
N PHE A 100 -1.45 -8.80 -1.34
CA PHE A 100 -0.67 -7.67 -0.79
C PHE A 100 -0.86 -6.37 -1.57
N ILE A 101 -1.01 -6.44 -2.89
CA ILE A 101 -1.35 -5.25 -3.71
C ILE A 101 -2.71 -4.70 -3.30
N GLN A 102 -3.69 -5.59 -3.09
CA GLN A 102 -5.04 -5.20 -2.68
C GLN A 102 -5.06 -4.60 -1.27
N LEU A 103 -4.25 -5.11 -0.34
CA LEU A 103 -4.06 -4.48 0.97
C LEU A 103 -3.53 -3.04 0.86
N GLY A 104 -2.83 -2.68 -0.22
CA GLY A 104 -2.37 -1.33 -0.51
C GLY A 104 -3.49 -0.28 -0.60
N PHE A 105 -4.75 -0.68 -0.88
CA PHE A 105 -5.89 0.24 -0.83
C PHE A 105 -6.10 0.85 0.57
N ALA A 106 -5.67 0.16 1.64
CA ALA A 106 -5.69 0.71 2.98
C ALA A 106 -4.85 1.99 3.08
N ALA A 107 -3.71 2.09 2.37
CA ALA A 107 -2.87 3.29 2.37
C ALA A 107 -3.60 4.52 1.80
N ILE A 108 -4.44 4.34 0.79
CA ILE A 108 -5.26 5.42 0.22
C ILE A 108 -6.27 5.92 1.27
N LEU A 109 -6.91 5.02 2.00
CA LEU A 109 -7.85 5.37 3.08
C LEU A 109 -7.14 5.99 4.29
N TYR A 110 -5.89 5.61 4.56
CA TYR A 110 -5.05 6.26 5.56
C TYR A 110 -4.72 7.71 5.17
N ASN A 111 -4.47 8.00 3.90
CA ASN A 111 -4.34 9.37 3.41
C ASN A 111 -5.63 10.17 3.62
N GLY A 112 -6.79 9.57 3.35
CA GLY A 112 -8.08 10.19 3.67
C GLY A 112 -8.27 10.45 5.18
N SER A 113 -7.86 9.50 6.01
CA SER A 113 -7.89 9.63 7.48
C SER A 113 -6.99 10.77 7.98
N LEU A 114 -5.84 10.96 7.34
CA LEU A 114 -4.93 12.07 7.61
C LEU A 114 -5.55 13.42 7.19
N ALA A 115 -6.23 13.47 6.05
CA ALA A 115 -6.95 14.66 5.61
C ALA A 115 -8.07 15.04 6.59
N ILE A 116 -8.85 14.06 7.07
CA ILE A 116 -9.88 14.26 8.09
C ILE A 116 -9.25 14.78 9.39
N TYR A 117 -8.13 14.19 9.82
CA TYR A 117 -7.39 14.65 11.00
C TYR A 117 -6.96 16.12 10.87
N TYR A 118 -6.40 16.52 9.73
CA TYR A 118 -5.99 17.91 9.49
C TYR A 118 -7.19 18.86 9.41
N LEU A 119 -8.29 18.45 8.77
CA LEU A 119 -9.52 19.23 8.74
C LEU A 119 -10.05 19.49 10.16
N LEU A 120 -10.12 18.46 11.00
CA LEU A 120 -10.58 18.59 12.38
C LEU A 120 -9.66 19.45 13.24
N THR A 121 -8.34 19.35 13.02
CA THR A 121 -7.34 20.09 13.81
C THR A 121 -7.22 21.54 13.37
N ILE A 122 -7.21 21.83 12.06
CA ILE A 122 -6.97 23.16 11.51
C ILE A 122 -8.28 23.97 11.42
N HIS A 123 -9.31 23.39 10.81
CA HIS A 123 -10.57 24.09 10.56
C HIS A 123 -11.47 24.07 11.80
N TYR A 124 -11.73 22.89 12.36
CA TYR A 124 -12.61 22.73 13.52
C TYR A 124 -11.91 22.93 14.88
N ARG A 125 -10.59 23.18 14.89
CA ARG A 125 -9.76 23.40 16.07
C ARG A 125 -9.99 22.37 17.19
N LYS A 126 -10.27 21.12 16.83
CA LYS A 126 -10.47 20.04 17.80
C LYS A 126 -9.13 19.65 18.42
N GLN A 127 -9.13 19.42 19.73
CA GLN A 127 -7.95 18.97 20.46
C GLN A 127 -7.61 17.52 20.10
N ASP A 128 -6.31 17.21 20.03
CA ASP A 128 -5.80 15.85 19.80
C ASP A 128 -6.40 14.82 20.75
N ARG A 129 -6.60 15.17 22.03
CA ARG A 129 -7.19 14.27 23.03
C ARG A 129 -8.62 13.85 22.66
N TRP A 130 -9.41 14.76 22.10
CA TRP A 130 -10.77 14.46 21.67
C TRP A 130 -10.78 13.53 20.45
N ILE A 131 -9.92 13.80 19.47
CA ILE A 131 -9.75 12.97 18.26
C ILE A 131 -9.28 11.56 18.66
N ARG A 132 -8.33 11.48 19.59
CA ARG A 132 -7.81 10.23 20.15
C ARG A 132 -8.91 9.36 20.75
N GLN A 133 -9.76 9.94 21.59
CA GLN A 133 -10.77 9.18 22.34
C GLN A 133 -11.96 8.74 21.48
N LYS A 134 -12.38 9.55 20.50
CA LYS A 134 -13.60 9.27 19.73
C LYS A 134 -13.36 8.75 18.32
N LEU A 135 -12.25 9.13 17.68
CA LEU A 135 -12.09 8.96 16.23
C LEU A 135 -10.90 8.07 15.86
N GLU A 136 -9.86 7.96 16.70
CA GLU A 136 -8.66 7.16 16.39
C GLU A 136 -9.01 5.72 15.98
N ILE A 137 -9.93 5.07 16.71
CA ILE A 137 -10.40 3.72 16.37
C ILE A 137 -11.01 3.70 14.97
N PHE A 138 -11.91 4.62 14.64
CA PHE A 138 -12.52 4.66 13.31
C PHE A 138 -11.50 4.95 12.20
N LEU A 139 -10.55 5.85 12.44
CA LEU A 139 -9.49 6.21 11.47
C LEU A 139 -8.53 5.06 11.17
N HIS A 140 -8.40 4.07 12.07
CA HIS A 140 -7.58 2.88 11.83
C HIS A 140 -8.41 1.68 11.37
N VAL A 141 -9.60 1.47 11.95
CA VAL A 141 -10.46 0.32 11.64
C VAL A 141 -11.01 0.40 10.22
N ILE A 142 -11.44 1.58 9.76
CA ILE A 142 -12.02 1.71 8.41
C ILE A 142 -11.00 1.33 7.32
N PRO A 143 -9.77 1.89 7.29
CA PRO A 143 -8.76 1.49 6.31
C PRO A 143 -8.41 0.01 6.36
N ILE A 144 -8.23 -0.55 7.56
CA ILE A 144 -7.81 -1.95 7.75
C ILE A 144 -8.91 -2.91 7.31
N CYS A 145 -10.15 -2.70 7.77
CA CYS A 145 -11.29 -3.53 7.38
C CYS A 145 -11.54 -3.48 5.88
N PHE A 146 -11.48 -2.29 5.27
CA PHE A 146 -11.67 -2.17 3.82
C PHE A 146 -10.55 -2.86 3.04
N GLY A 147 -9.29 -2.68 3.44
CA GLY A 147 -8.15 -3.38 2.83
C GLY A 147 -8.30 -4.90 2.92
N LEU A 148 -8.68 -5.43 4.08
CA LEU A 148 -8.89 -6.87 4.28
C LEU A 148 -10.09 -7.42 3.49
N LEU A 149 -11.22 -6.70 3.48
CA LEU A 149 -12.40 -7.10 2.73
C LEU A 149 -12.11 -7.17 1.24
N THR A 150 -11.48 -6.14 0.70
CA THR A 150 -11.09 -6.13 -0.72
C THR A 150 -10.08 -7.22 -1.05
N ALA A 151 -9.12 -7.48 -0.17
CA ALA A 151 -8.10 -8.50 -0.38
C ALA A 151 -8.63 -9.94 -0.25
N THR A 152 -9.71 -10.17 0.50
CA THR A 152 -10.32 -11.50 0.67
C THR A 152 -11.34 -11.84 -0.41
N ILE A 153 -11.93 -10.83 -1.05
CA ILE A 153 -12.93 -11.01 -2.12
C ILE A 153 -12.27 -11.24 -3.49
N SER A 154 -11.04 -10.76 -3.69
CA SER A 154 -10.23 -10.97 -4.92
C SER A 154 -9.63 -12.37 -5.01
#